data_AF-Q2NCE4-F1
#
_entry.id   AF-Q2NCE4-F1
#
_cell.length_a   1.000
_cell.length_b   1.000
_cell.length_c   1.000
_cell.angle_alpha   90.00
_cell.angle_beta   90.00
_cell.angle_gamma   90.00
#
_symmetry.space_group_name_H-M   'P 1'
#
loop_
_entity.id
_entity.type
_entity.pdbx_description
1 polymer ?
#
loop_
_entity_poly.entity_id
_entity_poly.type
_entity_poly.pdbx_seq_one_letter_code
_entity_poly.pdbx_strand_id
1 'polypeptide(L)'
;MAQAVLRVDSLPASAVEAANTFHTEYLPQAVDLLEGDADNLVIVMPAAFYDHADWRRALARDLARAHTPIRVNVIGSDDPDAVTAALAYCDKARGVTGHYLPLNSLGAGDPLASSG
;
A
#
# COMPACT_ATOMS: atom_id res chain seq x y z
N MET A 1 -6.43 17.46 4.76
CA MET A 1 -5.87 16.19 5.24
C MET A 1 -4.73 15.83 4.32
N ALA A 2 -3.53 15.60 4.85
CA ALA A 2 -2.36 15.33 4.01
C ALA A 2 -2.19 13.81 3.84
N GLN A 3 -2.21 13.33 2.60
CA GLN A 3 -1.78 11.97 2.25
C GLN A 3 -0.28 11.97 2.01
N ALA A 4 0.46 11.17 2.78
CA ALA A 4 1.85 10.82 2.49
C ALA A 4 1.91 9.59 1.59
N VAL A 5 2.92 9.53 0.71
CA VAL A 5 3.15 8.40 -0.19
C VAL A 5 4.60 7.99 -0.11
N LEU A 6 4.86 6.74 0.31
CA LEU A 6 6.17 6.10 0.23
C LEU A 6 6.22 5.22 -1.02
N ARG A 7 7.15 5.49 -1.94
CA ARG A 7 7.36 4.67 -3.14
C ARG A 7 8.56 3.75 -2.93
N VAL A 8 8.37 2.46 -3.19
CA VAL A 8 9.41 1.44 -3.18
C VAL A 8 9.70 1.11 -4.65
N ASP A 9 10.87 1.50 -5.14
CA ASP A 9 11.19 1.38 -6.58
C ASP A 9 11.47 -0.07 -6.98
N SER A 10 12.13 -0.84 -6.12
CA SER A 10 12.44 -2.24 -6.38
C SER A 10 12.61 -3.03 -5.08
N LEU A 11 12.32 -4.33 -5.16
CA LEU A 11 12.57 -5.30 -4.10
C LEU A 11 13.14 -6.59 -4.71
N PRO A 12 13.91 -7.37 -3.96
CA PRO A 12 14.29 -8.73 -4.35
C PRO A 12 13.11 -9.60 -4.79
N ALA A 13 13.37 -10.56 -5.68
CA ALA A 13 12.32 -11.45 -6.19
C ALA A 13 11.77 -12.39 -5.10
N SER A 14 12.64 -12.88 -4.21
CA SER A 14 12.28 -13.74 -3.08
C SER A 14 11.41 -12.96 -2.07
N ALA A 15 10.26 -13.51 -1.68
CA ALA A 15 9.38 -12.88 -0.70
C ALA A 15 10.07 -12.63 0.65
N VAL A 16 10.95 -13.54 1.09
CA VAL A 16 11.68 -13.39 2.35
C VAL A 16 12.73 -12.29 2.26
N GLU A 17 13.49 -12.24 1.16
CA GLU A 17 14.50 -11.21 0.95
C GLU A 17 13.86 -9.84 0.76
N ALA A 18 12.75 -9.76 0.02
CA ALA A 18 11.95 -8.56 -0.15
C ALA A 18 11.42 -8.02 1.18
N ALA A 19 10.87 -8.91 2.03
CA ALA A 19 10.43 -8.53 3.36
C ALA A 19 11.60 -8.00 4.20
N ASN A 20 12.75 -8.67 4.19
CA ASN A 20 13.95 -8.21 4.90
C ASN A 20 14.37 -6.82 4.43
N THR A 21 14.56 -6.63 3.12
CA THR A 21 14.90 -5.33 2.51
C THR A 21 13.90 -4.25 2.87
N PHE A 22 12.59 -4.55 2.81
CA PHE A 22 11.56 -3.61 3.21
C PHE A 22 11.74 -3.17 4.67
N HIS A 23 11.88 -4.12 5.60
CA HIS A 23 11.99 -3.82 7.02
C HIS A 23 13.30 -3.09 7.38
N THR A 24 14.39 -3.35 6.66
CA THR A 24 15.68 -2.70 6.93
C THR A 24 15.80 -1.32 6.31
N GLU A 25 15.25 -1.11 5.11
CA GLU A 25 15.52 0.10 4.32
C GLU A 25 14.32 1.06 4.25
N TYR A 26 13.10 0.54 4.18
CA TYR A 26 11.90 1.33 3.90
C TYR A 26 10.99 1.53 5.12
N LEU A 27 10.97 0.57 6.05
CA LEU A 27 10.19 0.71 7.28
C LEU A 27 10.59 1.95 8.10
N PRO A 28 11.89 2.29 8.28
CA PRO A 28 12.25 3.53 8.97
C PRO A 28 11.65 4.78 8.29
N GLN A 29 11.68 4.83 6.95
CA GLN A 29 11.10 5.95 6.20
C GLN A 29 9.57 6.02 6.34
N ALA A 30 8.90 4.86 6.39
CA ALA A 30 7.48 4.80 6.66
C ALA A 30 7.17 5.36 8.06
N VAL A 31 7.97 5.01 9.07
CA VAL A 31 7.83 5.53 10.44
C VAL A 31 8.06 7.04 10.47
N ASP A 32 9.10 7.56 9.81
CA ASP A 32 9.36 9.01 9.73
C ASP A 32 8.16 9.77 9.13
N LEU A 33 7.52 9.21 8.08
CA LEU A 33 6.31 9.79 7.49
C LEU A 33 5.09 9.73 8.43
N LEU A 34 5.01 8.70 9.27
CA LEU A 34 3.94 8.51 10.27
C LEU A 34 4.12 9.41 11.50
N GLU A 35 5.34 9.83 11.80
CA GLU A 35 5.62 10.81 12.86
C GLU A 35 5.43 12.27 12.41
N GLY A 36 5.27 12.49 11.10
CA GLY A 36 4.95 13.79 10.52
C GLY A 36 3.46 14.17 10.59
N ASP A 37 3.06 15.17 9.79
CA ASP A 37 1.70 15.75 9.82
C ASP A 37 0.70 15.02 8.90
N ALA A 38 0.98 13.78 8.47
CA ALA A 38 0.11 13.04 7.56
C ALA A 38 -1.07 12.38 8.28
N ASP A 39 -2.26 12.49 7.70
CA ASP A 39 -3.47 11.81 8.20
C ASP A 39 -3.62 10.40 7.63
N ASN A 40 -2.95 10.12 6.50
CA ASN A 40 -2.84 8.79 5.93
C ASN A 40 -1.51 8.59 5.20
N LEU A 41 -0.97 7.39 5.28
CA LEU A 41 0.19 6.90 4.53
C LEU A 41 -0.26 5.80 3.57
N VAL A 42 0.17 5.92 2.32
CA VAL A 42 0.09 4.82 1.34
C VAL A 42 1.49 4.42 0.90
N ILE A 43 1.82 3.13 1.07
CA ILE A 43 3.08 2.54 0.64
C ILE A 43 2.85 1.86 -0.70
N VAL A 44 3.50 2.33 -1.75
CA VAL A 44 3.41 1.75 -3.10
C VAL A 44 4.61 0.84 -3.32
N MET A 45 4.34 -0.45 -3.51
CA MET A 45 5.32 -1.48 -3.81
C MET A 45 5.18 -1.97 -5.25
N PRO A 46 6.26 -2.48 -5.86
CA PRO A 46 6.19 -3.13 -7.16
C PRO A 46 5.19 -4.29 -7.14
N ALA A 47 4.64 -4.60 -8.31
CA ALA A 47 3.87 -5.82 -8.47
C ALA A 47 4.72 -7.03 -8.08
N ALA A 48 4.09 -8.02 -7.46
CA ALA A 48 4.77 -9.23 -7.03
C ALA A 48 3.85 -10.43 -7.15
N PHE A 49 4.46 -11.62 -7.19
CA PHE A 49 3.75 -12.88 -7.16
C PHE A 49 3.02 -13.08 -5.82
N TYR A 50 2.11 -14.06 -5.82
CA TYR A 50 1.18 -14.29 -4.71
C TYR A 50 1.87 -14.62 -3.37
N ASP A 51 3.10 -15.14 -3.40
CA ASP A 51 3.92 -15.50 -2.24
C ASP A 51 4.38 -14.29 -1.43
N HIS A 52 4.29 -13.06 -1.98
CA HIS A 52 4.52 -11.82 -1.24
C HIS A 52 3.32 -11.34 -0.43
N ALA A 53 2.13 -11.92 -0.64
CA ALA A 53 0.90 -11.31 -0.16
C ALA A 53 0.78 -11.29 1.37
N ASP A 54 1.29 -12.31 2.06
CA ASP A 54 1.06 -12.44 3.51
C ASP A 54 1.88 -11.44 4.32
N TRP A 55 3.16 -11.25 4.00
CA TRP A 55 3.99 -10.28 4.71
C TRP A 55 3.54 -8.84 4.43
N ARG A 56 3.10 -8.54 3.19
CA ARG A 56 2.55 -7.21 2.84
C ARG A 56 1.24 -6.91 3.56
N ARG A 57 0.36 -7.91 3.73
CA ARG A 57 -0.87 -7.78 4.53
C ARG A 57 -0.57 -7.58 6.01
N ALA A 58 0.36 -8.36 6.56
CA ALA A 58 0.77 -8.23 7.96
C ALA A 58 1.33 -6.82 8.22
N LEU A 59 2.26 -6.38 7.38
CA LEU A 59 2.82 -5.03 7.43
C LEU A 59 1.74 -3.94 7.45
N ALA A 60 0.79 -3.97 6.51
CA ALA A 60 -0.27 -2.96 6.44
C ALA A 60 -1.10 -2.92 7.73
N ARG A 61 -1.49 -4.09 8.25
CA ARG A 61 -2.29 -4.22 9.47
C ARG A 61 -1.55 -3.75 10.71
N ASP A 62 -0.28 -4.13 10.84
CA ASP A 62 0.51 -3.84 12.03
C ASP A 62 0.86 -2.35 12.10
N LEU A 63 1.23 -1.73 10.98
CA LEU A 63 1.44 -0.27 10.91
C LEU A 63 0.14 0.50 11.21
N ALA A 64 -0.99 0.11 10.61
CA ALA A 64 -2.27 0.76 10.87
C ALA A 64 -2.70 0.67 12.35
N ARG A 65 -2.41 -0.46 13.02
CA ARG A 65 -2.72 -0.65 14.44
C ARG A 65 -1.79 0.14 15.35
N ALA A 66 -0.49 0.16 15.04
CA ALA A 66 0.52 0.81 15.85
C ALA A 66 0.41 2.35 15.79
N HIS A 67 -0.02 2.92 14.66
CA HIS A 67 -0.01 4.36 14.41
C HIS A 67 -1.40 5.00 14.36
N THR A 68 -2.40 4.40 15.02
CA THR A 68 -3.71 5.06 15.19
C THR A 68 -3.55 6.47 15.79
N PRO A 69 -4.23 7.51 15.26
CA PRO A 69 -5.35 7.48 14.31
C PRO A 69 -4.96 7.55 12.82
N ILE A 70 -3.67 7.52 12.47
CA ILE A 70 -3.20 7.63 11.08
C ILE A 70 -3.58 6.36 10.30
N ARG A 71 -4.10 6.52 9.09
CA ARG A 71 -4.46 5.39 8.22
C ARG A 71 -3.25 4.90 7.44
N VAL A 72 -3.03 3.59 7.35
CA VAL A 72 -1.92 3.02 6.57
C VAL A 72 -2.45 1.96 5.61
N ASN A 73 -2.09 2.06 4.33
CA ASN A 73 -2.41 1.02 3.34
C ASN A 73 -1.19 0.74 2.45
N VAL A 74 -1.17 -0.45 1.84
CA VAL A 74 -0.12 -0.88 0.91
C VAL A 74 -0.74 -1.16 -0.45
N ILE A 75 -0.15 -0.64 -1.52
CA ILE A 75 -0.51 -0.94 -2.92
C ILE A 75 0.60 -1.82 -3.52
N GLY A 76 0.22 -2.84 -4.28
CA GLY A 76 1.17 -3.62 -5.10
C GLY A 76 0.81 -3.48 -6.58
N SER A 77 1.55 -2.67 -7.33
CA SER A 77 1.31 -2.46 -8.77
C SER A 77 2.48 -1.75 -9.46
N ASP A 78 2.72 -2.10 -10.72
CA ASP A 78 3.63 -1.39 -11.62
C ASP A 78 2.90 -0.46 -12.60
N ASP A 79 1.56 -0.40 -12.53
CA ASP A 79 0.72 0.42 -13.40
C ASP A 79 0.51 1.82 -12.79
N PRO A 80 1.08 2.90 -13.37
CA PRO A 80 0.99 4.25 -12.81
C PRO A 80 -0.44 4.80 -12.74
N ASP A 81 -1.32 4.41 -13.66
CA ASP A 81 -2.70 4.88 -13.70
C ASP A 81 -3.52 4.18 -12.61
N ALA A 82 -3.30 2.87 -12.41
CA ALA A 82 -3.91 2.12 -11.33
C ALA A 82 -3.45 2.64 -9.95
N VAL A 83 -2.15 2.94 -9.79
CA VAL A 83 -1.60 3.55 -8.58
C VAL A 83 -2.24 4.91 -8.32
N THR A 84 -2.36 5.76 -9.34
CA THR A 84 -2.98 7.10 -9.22
C THR A 84 -4.44 7.00 -8.79
N ALA A 85 -5.22 6.09 -9.38
CA ALA A 85 -6.61 5.86 -9.00
C ALA A 85 -6.74 5.35 -7.55
N ALA A 86 -5.88 4.41 -7.13
CA ALA A 86 -5.89 3.86 -5.79
C ALA A 86 -5.46 4.88 -4.72
N LEU A 87 -4.47 5.73 -5.00
CA LEU A 87 -4.10 6.84 -4.12
C LEU A 87 -5.27 7.79 -3.89
N ALA A 88 -5.94 8.20 -4.98
CA ALA A 88 -7.13 9.06 -4.91
C ALA A 88 -8.29 8.40 -4.15
N TYR A 89 -8.45 7.08 -4.25
CA TYR A 89 -9.41 6.33 -3.44
C TYR A 89 -9.04 6.34 -1.95
N CYS A 90 -7.80 6.01 -1.60
CA CYS A 90 -7.33 5.97 -0.20
C CYS A 90 -7.39 7.35 0.50
N ASP A 91 -7.17 8.44 -0.25
CA ASP A 91 -7.29 9.79 0.30
C ASP A 91 -8.74 10.12 0.69
N LYS A 92 -9.70 9.78 -0.19
CA LYS A 92 -11.14 10.03 0.02
C LYS A 92 -11.79 9.07 1.01
N ALA A 93 -11.38 7.80 1.03
CA ALA A 93 -12.03 6.74 1.80
C ALA A 93 -11.53 6.71 3.26
N ARG A 94 -12.17 7.52 4.13
CA ARG A 94 -11.78 7.66 5.55
C ARG A 94 -11.83 6.37 6.38
N GLY A 95 -12.56 5.34 5.95
CA GLY A 95 -12.64 4.05 6.64
C GLY A 95 -11.59 3.02 6.20
N VAL A 96 -10.76 3.33 5.20
CA VAL A 96 -9.82 2.37 4.61
C VAL A 96 -8.46 2.50 5.28
N THR A 97 -8.11 1.49 6.08
CA THR A 97 -6.80 1.36 6.74
C THR A 97 -6.48 -0.11 6.99
N GLY A 98 -5.20 -0.46 7.02
CA GLY A 98 -4.71 -1.82 7.25
C GLY A 98 -4.86 -2.77 6.05
N HIS A 99 -5.04 -2.24 4.84
CA HIS A 99 -5.24 -3.06 3.64
C HIS A 99 -3.99 -3.17 2.77
N TYR A 100 -3.78 -4.37 2.22
CA TYR A 100 -2.93 -4.59 1.06
C TYR A 100 -3.81 -4.71 -0.19
N LEU A 101 -3.57 -3.84 -1.18
CA LEU A 101 -4.32 -3.70 -2.43
C LEU A 101 -3.42 -4.09 -3.61
N PRO A 102 -3.33 -5.39 -3.97
CA PRO A 102 -2.68 -5.78 -5.23
C PRO A 102 -3.58 -5.33 -6.39
N LEU A 103 -3.06 -4.47 -7.27
CA LEU A 103 -3.81 -3.97 -8.41
C LEU A 103 -3.37 -4.72 -9.66
N ASN A 104 -4.34 -5.29 -10.37
CA ASN A 104 -4.13 -5.72 -11.73
C ASN A 104 -4.36 -4.53 -12.67
N SER A 105 -3.67 -4.52 -13.82
CA SER A 105 -3.83 -3.50 -14.87
C SER A 105 -5.18 -3.57 -15.61
N LEU A 106 -6.14 -4.37 -15.12
CA LEU A 106 -7.50 -4.47 -15.65
C LEU A 106 -8.48 -3.48 -14.99
N GLY A 107 -8.06 -2.78 -13.93
CA GLY A 107 -8.93 -1.93 -13.13
C GLY A 107 -9.98 -2.72 -12.36
N ALA A 108 -10.75 -2.06 -11.49
CA ALA A 108 -11.81 -2.71 -10.71
C ALA A 108 -13.00 -3.20 -11.56
N GLY A 109 -13.01 -2.92 -12.87
CA GLY A 109 -14.23 -2.94 -13.68
C GLY A 109 -15.24 -1.89 -13.20
N ASP A 110 -16.29 -1.64 -13.96
CA ASP A 110 -17.46 -0.93 -13.44
C ASP A 110 -18.21 -1.90 -12.50
N PRO A 111 -18.28 -1.66 -11.18
CA PRO A 111 -19.00 -2.53 -10.26
C PRO A 111 -20.51 -2.58 -10.52
N LEU A 112 -21.04 -1.66 -11.33
CA LEU A 112 -22.43 -1.62 -11.78
C LEU A 112 -22.65 -2.28 -13.14
N ALA A 113 -21.58 -2.68 -13.83
CA ALA A 113 -21.68 -3.48 -15.05
C ALA A 113 -21.89 -4.96 -14.70
N SER A 114 -23.00 -5.28 -14.04
CA SER A 114 -23.55 -6.63 -14.11
C SER A 114 -24.27 -6.76 -15.45
N SER A 115 -23.70 -7.60 -16.32
CA SER A 115 -24.26 -8.06 -17.58
C SER A 115 -25.71 -8.53 -17.45
N GLY A 116 -26.57 -7.97 -18.30
CA GLY A 116 -27.88 -8.54 -18.65
C GLY A 116 -27.77 -9.73 -19.60
#